data_AF-A0A512JD17-F1
#
_entry.id   AF-A0A512JD17-F1
#
_cell.length_a   1.000
_cell.length_b   1.000
_cell.length_c   1.000
_cell.angle_alpha   90.00
_cell.angle_beta   90.00
_cell.angle_gamma   90.00
#
_symmetry.space_group_name_H-M   'P 1'
#
loop_
_entity.id
_entity.type
_entity.pdbx_description
1 polymer ?
#
loop_
_entity_poly.entity_id
_entity_poly.type
_entity_poly.pdbx_seq_one_letter_code
_entity_poly.pdbx_strand_id
1 'polypeptide(L)'
;MSVPLEAERIEREEVWEIPMEASRQRVILTACQVRMARSAQRWSVEDLAERSGVGEKTIRRVEKVYGIPPNVTIDTLLKLQACFEAHGMTFIPEDGSPEGPGVRFGSYPGRQVQPVGPLHGTDQRQHDLG
;
A
#
# COMPACT_ATOMS: atom_id res chain seq x y z
N MET A 1 -36.90 43.21 30.62
CA MET A 1 -35.83 42.35 31.20
C MET A 1 -35.19 41.61 30.05
N SER A 2 -33.92 41.92 29.79
CA SER A 2 -33.14 41.38 28.67
C SER A 2 -32.76 39.93 28.97
N VAL A 3 -32.97 39.02 28.03
CA VAL A 3 -32.41 37.67 28.11
C VAL A 3 -31.06 37.71 27.38
N PRO A 4 -29.93 37.40 28.03
CA PRO A 4 -28.67 37.27 27.32
C PRO A 4 -28.61 35.92 26.59
N LEU A 5 -28.25 35.99 25.31
CA LEU A 5 -27.58 34.92 24.57
C LEU A 5 -26.22 34.65 25.23
N GLU A 6 -25.87 33.38 25.47
CA GLU A 6 -24.67 32.76 24.87
C GLU A 6 -24.48 31.34 25.41
N ALA A 7 -23.96 30.49 24.51
CA ALA A 7 -23.37 29.17 24.77
C ALA A 7 -24.35 28.00 24.94
N GLU A 8 -25.05 27.69 23.84
CA GLU A 8 -25.40 26.30 23.52
C GLU A 8 -24.12 25.46 23.50
N ARG A 9 -23.92 24.78 24.63
CA ARG A 9 -22.95 23.72 24.87
C ARG A 9 -23.09 22.68 23.75
N ILE A 10 -22.17 22.70 22.79
CA ILE A 10 -22.07 21.69 21.73
C ILE A 10 -21.74 20.36 22.40
N GLU A 11 -22.78 19.58 22.70
CA GLU A 11 -22.69 18.15 22.90
C GLU A 11 -22.77 17.50 21.52
N ARG A 12 -21.69 16.86 21.09
CA ARG A 12 -21.67 15.59 20.33
C ARG A 12 -20.23 15.24 19.98
N GLU A 13 -19.70 14.27 20.70
CA GLU A 13 -18.64 13.39 20.20
C GLU A 13 -19.21 12.64 18.99
N GLU A 14 -19.17 13.26 17.81
CA GLU A 14 -19.19 12.50 16.56
C GLU A 14 -17.81 11.88 16.40
N VAL A 15 -17.66 10.71 17.02
CA VAL A 15 -16.66 9.72 16.62
C VAL A 15 -16.96 9.42 15.16
N TRP A 16 -16.22 10.05 14.25
CA TRP A 16 -16.24 9.67 12.86
C TRP A 16 -15.76 8.21 12.81
N GLU A 17 -16.60 7.28 12.41
CA GLU A 17 -16.09 6.02 11.87
C GLU A 17 -15.65 6.35 10.45
N ILE A 18 -14.35 6.59 10.23
CA ILE A 18 -13.83 6.66 8.86
C ILE A 18 -14.02 5.25 8.28
N PRO A 19 -14.80 5.09 7.19
CA PRO A 19 -14.84 3.82 6.48
C PRO A 19 -13.40 3.49 6.06
N MET A 20 -12.87 2.36 6.52
CA MET A 20 -11.51 1.88 6.23
C MET A 20 -11.18 1.85 4.72
N GLU A 21 -12.21 1.83 3.87
CA GLU A 21 -12.07 1.90 2.41
C GLU A 21 -11.57 3.27 1.89
N ALA A 22 -11.83 4.36 2.63
CA ALA A 22 -11.62 5.74 2.17
C ALA A 22 -10.20 6.28 2.42
N SER A 23 -9.38 5.60 3.22
CA SER A 23 -7.99 6.02 3.52
C SER A 23 -6.93 5.36 2.63
N ARG A 24 -7.31 4.67 1.54
CA ARG A 24 -6.34 4.27 0.51
C ARG A 24 -5.89 5.53 -0.23
N GLN A 25 -4.84 6.18 0.25
CA GLN A 25 -4.14 7.22 -0.50
C GLN A 25 -3.83 6.69 -1.90
N ARG A 26 -4.32 7.39 -2.93
CA ARG A 26 -4.00 7.06 -4.32
C ARG A 26 -2.50 7.29 -4.52
N VAL A 27 -1.75 6.21 -4.73
CA VAL A 27 -0.30 6.24 -4.93
C VAL A 27 -0.04 6.53 -6.41
N ILE A 28 0.80 7.53 -6.72
CA ILE A 28 1.30 7.70 -8.08
C ILE A 28 2.34 6.59 -8.31
N LEU A 29 1.98 5.59 -9.11
CA LEU A 29 2.86 4.46 -9.40
C LEU A 29 4.15 4.90 -10.12
N THR A 30 5.28 4.49 -9.55
CA THR A 30 6.58 4.56 -10.23
C THR A 30 6.80 3.35 -11.14
N ALA A 31 7.68 3.50 -12.13
CA ALA A 31 8.10 2.41 -13.00
C ALA A 31 8.74 1.25 -12.20
N CYS A 32 9.50 1.56 -11.16
CA CYS A 32 10.05 0.57 -10.22
C CYS A 32 8.94 -0.28 -9.58
N GLN A 33 7.89 0.33 -9.02
CA GLN A 33 6.80 -0.39 -8.39
C GLN A 33 6.02 -1.27 -9.38
N VAL A 34 5.82 -0.81 -10.62
CA VAL A 34 5.20 -1.62 -11.68
C VAL A 34 6.05 -2.88 -11.96
N ARG A 35 7.37 -2.73 -12.12
CA ARG A 35 8.28 -3.87 -12.33
C ARG A 35 8.29 -4.83 -11.14
N MET A 36 8.32 -4.30 -9.92
CA MET A 36 8.28 -5.09 -8.68
C MET A 36 7.01 -5.93 -8.62
N ALA A 37 5.85 -5.31 -8.81
CA ALA A 37 4.55 -5.98 -8.76
C ALA A 37 4.44 -7.06 -9.85
N ARG A 38 4.84 -6.74 -11.09
CA ARG A 38 4.82 -7.69 -12.20
C ARG A 38 5.73 -8.89 -11.95
N SER A 39 6.95 -8.65 -11.45
CA SER A 39 7.90 -9.71 -11.10
C SER A 39 7.38 -10.60 -9.97
N ALA A 40 6.80 -10.01 -8.93
CA ALA A 40 6.23 -10.75 -7.81
C ALA A 40 5.06 -11.67 -8.23
N GLN A 41 4.25 -11.26 -9.21
CA GLN A 41 3.20 -12.11 -9.81
C GLN A 41 3.72 -13.11 -10.86
N ARG A 42 4.99 -13.03 -11.25
CA ARG A 42 5.58 -13.77 -12.39
C ARG A 42 4.86 -13.49 -13.72
N TRP A 43 4.35 -12.29 -13.91
CA TRP A 43 3.66 -11.89 -15.13
C TRP A 43 4.64 -11.42 -16.21
N SER A 44 4.38 -11.82 -17.44
CA SER A 44 4.93 -11.17 -18.62
C SER A 44 4.29 -9.79 -18.83
N VAL A 45 4.79 -9.02 -19.80
CA VAL A 45 4.17 -7.72 -20.16
C VAL A 45 2.80 -7.95 -20.79
N GLU A 46 2.70 -9.03 -21.54
CA GLU A 46 1.52 -9.54 -22.23
C GLU A 46 0.44 -9.91 -21.20
N ASP A 47 0.80 -10.67 -20.14
CA ASP A 47 -0.11 -11.01 -19.03
C ASP A 47 -0.66 -9.77 -18.33
N LEU A 48 0.20 -8.79 -18.06
CA LEU A 48 -0.24 -7.54 -17.42
C LEU A 48 -1.16 -6.74 -18.35
N ALA A 49 -0.87 -6.73 -19.66
CA ALA A 49 -1.71 -6.05 -20.63
C ALA A 49 -3.12 -6.64 -20.69
N GLU A 50 -3.21 -7.97 -20.74
CA GLU A 50 -4.47 -8.71 -20.75
C GLU A 50 -5.29 -8.42 -19.48
N ARG A 51 -4.66 -8.49 -18.30
CA ARG A 51 -5.35 -8.33 -17.00
C ARG A 51 -5.76 -6.89 -16.70
N SER A 52 -4.93 -5.91 -17.07
CA SER A 52 -5.18 -4.50 -16.76
C SER A 52 -5.97 -3.75 -17.83
N GLY A 53 -6.09 -4.31 -19.04
CA GLY A 53 -6.63 -3.62 -20.21
C GLY A 53 -5.73 -2.49 -20.74
N VAL A 54 -4.50 -2.36 -20.25
CA VAL A 54 -3.51 -1.38 -20.72
C VAL A 54 -2.65 -2.02 -21.80
N GLY A 55 -2.56 -1.41 -22.99
CA GLY A 55 -1.78 -2.00 -24.09
C GLY A 55 -0.29 -2.18 -23.78
N GLU A 56 0.31 -3.27 -24.25
CA GLU A 56 1.71 -3.64 -23.99
C GLU A 56 2.71 -2.52 -24.27
N LYS A 57 2.54 -1.79 -25.39
CA LYS A 57 3.43 -0.66 -25.75
C LYS A 57 3.46 0.41 -24.66
N THR A 58 2.35 0.62 -23.97
CA THR A 58 2.26 1.56 -22.85
C THR A 58 2.93 1.00 -21.60
N ILE A 59 2.74 -0.27 -21.29
CA ILE A 59 3.42 -0.94 -20.18
C ILE A 59 4.95 -0.90 -20.37
N ARG A 60 5.46 -1.25 -21.56
CA ARG A 60 6.91 -1.17 -21.86
C ARG A 60 7.45 0.26 -21.72
N ARG A 61 6.66 1.27 -22.09
CA ARG A 61 7.02 2.69 -21.92
C ARG A 61 7.09 3.08 -20.44
N VAL A 62 6.08 2.66 -19.66
CA VAL A 62 6.04 2.83 -18.20
C VAL A 62 7.28 2.23 -17.57
N GLU A 63 7.61 0.97 -17.88
CA GLU A 63 8.73 0.25 -17.27
C GLU A 63 10.11 0.71 -17.75
N LYS A 64 10.23 1.53 -18.80
CA LYS A 64 11.51 1.96 -19.36
C LYS A 64 12.27 2.98 -18.50
N VAL A 65 11.57 3.68 -17.62
CA VAL A 65 12.16 4.72 -16.76
C VAL A 65 12.37 4.21 -15.33
N TYR A 66 13.04 5.00 -14.50
CA TYR A 66 13.23 4.67 -13.08
C TYR A 66 12.08 5.19 -12.21
N GLY A 67 11.76 6.48 -12.29
CA GLY A 67 10.76 7.15 -11.45
C GLY A 67 9.35 7.14 -12.01
N ILE A 68 8.64 8.26 -11.82
CA ILE A 68 7.29 8.48 -12.37
C ILE A 68 7.35 8.46 -13.91
N PRO A 69 6.57 7.61 -14.59
CA PRO A 69 6.56 7.54 -16.05
C PRO A 69 6.17 8.88 -16.71
N PRO A 70 7.03 9.49 -17.55
CA PRO A 70 6.67 10.69 -18.30
C PRO A 70 5.67 10.34 -19.40
N ASN A 71 4.74 11.25 -19.71
CA ASN A 71 3.77 11.11 -20.80
C ASN A 71 2.86 9.86 -20.68
N VAL A 72 2.51 9.48 -19.46
CA VAL A 72 1.51 8.44 -19.16
C VAL A 72 0.37 9.10 -18.40
N THR A 73 -0.87 8.78 -18.78
CA THR A 73 -2.05 9.36 -18.11
C THR A 73 -2.19 8.79 -16.72
N ILE A 74 -2.69 9.61 -15.78
CA ILE A 74 -3.00 9.15 -14.42
C ILE A 74 -3.98 7.97 -14.45
N ASP A 75 -4.97 7.99 -15.34
CA ASP A 75 -5.91 6.88 -15.55
C ASP A 75 -5.22 5.54 -15.87
N THR A 76 -4.15 5.58 -16.70
CA THR A 76 -3.36 4.38 -16.99
C THR A 76 -2.69 3.84 -15.73
N LEU A 77 -2.09 4.71 -14.92
CA LEU A 77 -1.43 4.29 -13.69
C LEU A 77 -2.43 3.74 -12.66
N LEU A 78 -3.62 4.34 -12.57
CA LEU A 78 -4.70 3.87 -11.70
C LEU A 78 -5.22 2.49 -12.14
N LYS A 79 -5.36 2.24 -13.45
CA LYS A 79 -5.74 0.92 -13.97
C LYS A 79 -4.71 -0.15 -13.61
N LEU A 80 -3.42 0.16 -13.74
CA LEU A 80 -2.35 -0.75 -13.35
C LEU A 80 -2.38 -1.01 -11.84
N GLN A 81 -2.51 0.04 -11.02
CA GLN A 81 -2.59 -0.08 -9.56
C GLN A 81 -3.75 -0.98 -9.15
N ALA A 82 -4.96 -0.67 -9.62
CA ALA A 82 -6.17 -1.42 -9.30
C ALA A 82 -6.06 -2.89 -9.75
N CYS A 83 -5.48 -3.15 -10.92
CA CYS A 83 -5.23 -4.51 -11.40
C CYS A 83 -4.35 -5.31 -10.44
N PHE A 84 -3.24 -4.74 -9.98
CA PHE A 84 -2.34 -5.42 -9.05
C PHE A 84 -2.96 -5.59 -7.66
N GLU A 85 -3.66 -4.57 -7.15
CA GLU A 85 -4.35 -4.61 -5.86
C GLU A 85 -5.44 -5.68 -5.84
N ALA A 86 -6.21 -5.81 -6.94
CA ALA A 86 -7.18 -6.89 -7.11
C ALA A 86 -6.55 -8.29 -7.08
N HIS A 87 -5.23 -8.40 -7.27
CA HIS A 87 -4.46 -9.64 -7.18
C HIS A 87 -3.59 -9.71 -5.90
N GLY A 88 -3.97 -8.99 -4.85
CA GLY A 88 -3.41 -9.14 -3.50
C GLY A 88 -2.12 -8.34 -3.25
N MET A 89 -1.84 -7.33 -4.07
CA MET A 89 -0.74 -6.40 -3.85
C MET A 89 -1.19 -5.19 -3.03
N THR A 90 -0.25 -4.56 -2.34
CA THR A 90 -0.44 -3.23 -1.76
C THR A 90 0.74 -2.34 -2.12
N PHE A 91 0.48 -1.13 -2.60
CA PHE A 91 1.53 -0.16 -2.93
C PHE A 91 1.82 0.74 -1.74
N ILE A 92 3.11 0.91 -1.46
CA ILE A 92 3.62 1.79 -0.41
C ILE A 92 4.08 3.08 -1.10
N PRO A 93 3.48 4.25 -0.79
CA PRO A 93 3.85 5.50 -1.42
C PRO A 93 5.24 5.97 -1.04
N GLU A 94 5.79 6.89 -1.83
CA GLU A 94 6.95 7.68 -1.44
C GLU A 94 6.48 8.87 -0.60
N ASP A 95 6.30 8.63 0.71
CA ASP A 95 5.77 9.61 1.68
C ASP A 95 6.84 10.18 2.62
N GLY A 96 8.11 9.88 2.36
CA GLY A 96 9.24 10.25 3.20
C GLY A 96 9.48 9.29 4.39
N SER A 97 8.74 8.19 4.49
CA SER A 97 9.00 7.13 5.46
C SER A 97 10.42 6.53 5.29
N PRO A 98 11.09 6.14 6.39
CA PRO A 98 12.39 5.47 6.32
C PRO A 98 12.35 4.11 5.61
N GLU A 99 11.18 3.48 5.49
CA GLU A 99 11.01 2.24 4.72
C GLU A 99 11.05 2.47 3.20
N GLY A 100 10.78 3.71 2.77
CA GLY A 100 10.72 4.10 1.37
C GLY A 100 9.51 3.53 0.60
N PRO A 101 9.38 3.90 -0.69
CA PRO A 101 8.32 3.37 -1.55
C PRO A 101 8.55 1.89 -1.87
N GLY A 102 7.46 1.17 -2.09
CA GLY A 102 7.56 -0.27 -2.34
C GLY A 102 6.26 -0.93 -2.79
N VAL A 103 6.33 -2.25 -2.88
CA VAL A 103 5.20 -3.13 -3.16
C VAL A 103 5.22 -4.26 -2.14
N ARG A 104 4.10 -4.46 -1.46
CA ARG A 104 3.89 -5.57 -0.54
C ARG A 104 3.04 -6.63 -1.23
N PHE A 105 3.61 -7.82 -1.40
CA PHE A 105 2.81 -9.01 -1.64
C PHE A 105 2.12 -9.34 -0.31
N GLY A 106 0.81 -9.58 -0.32
CA GLY A 106 0.08 -10.02 0.86
C GLY A 106 0.53 -11.38 1.37
N SER A 107 -0.41 -12.27 1.70
CA SER A 107 -0.06 -13.62 2.11
C SER A 107 0.32 -14.48 0.91
N TYR A 108 1.47 -15.15 0.97
CA TYR A 108 1.84 -16.13 -0.05
C TYR A 108 0.90 -17.34 0.05
N PRO A 109 0.26 -17.77 -1.04
CA PRO A 109 -0.57 -18.97 -1.03
C PRO A 109 0.25 -20.17 -0.51
N GLY A 110 -0.28 -20.87 0.50
CA GLY A 110 0.38 -22.03 1.11
C GLY A 110 1.41 -21.73 2.20
N ARG A 111 1.67 -20.46 2.53
CA ARG A 111 2.51 -20.10 3.69
C ARG A 111 1.63 -19.81 4.91
N GLN A 112 1.74 -20.63 5.95
CA GLN A 112 1.23 -20.28 7.27
C GLN A 112 2.25 -19.38 7.97
N VAL A 113 1.85 -18.14 8.26
CA VAL A 113 2.66 -17.23 9.08
C VAL A 113 2.30 -17.53 10.53
N GLN A 114 3.24 -18.09 11.29
CA GLN A 114 3.09 -18.10 12.75
C GLN A 114 3.19 -16.65 13.23
N PRO A 115 2.23 -16.14 14.01
CA PRO A 115 2.37 -14.83 14.62
C PRO A 115 3.65 -14.85 15.45
N VAL A 116 4.57 -13.93 15.16
CA VAL A 116 5.77 -13.76 15.97
C VAL A 116 5.27 -13.28 17.33
N GLY A 117 5.26 -14.19 18.31
CA GLY A 117 4.94 -13.86 19.69
C GLY A 117 5.92 -12.81 20.23
N PRO A 118 5.59 -12.10 21.32
CA PRO A 118 6.51 -11.14 21.92
C PRO A 118 7.86 -11.83 22.15
N LEU A 119 8.93 -11.20 21.66
CA LEU A 119 10.30 -11.68 21.82
C LEU A 119 10.53 -11.91 23.31
N HIS A 120 10.47 -13.17 23.76
CA HIS A 120 10.79 -13.48 25.14
C HIS A 120 12.27 -13.19 25.31
N GLY A 121 12.58 -12.15 26.09
CA GLY A 121 13.93 -11.84 26.51
C GLY A 121 14.46 -13.02 27.33
N THR A 122 15.18 -13.92 26.69
CA THR A 122 15.99 -14.91 27.39
C THR A 122 17.40 -14.35 27.56
N ASP A 123 17.57 -13.49 28.57
CA ASP A 123 18.80 -13.52 29.36
C ASP A 123 18.41 -13.77 30.81
N GLN A 124 17.97 -15.00 31.08
CA GLN A 124 18.18 -15.61 32.38
C GLN A 124 19.33 -16.58 32.21
N ARG A 125 20.57 -16.06 32.22
CA ARG A 125 21.73 -16.84 32.64
C ARG A 125 21.57 -17.18 34.12
N GLN A 126 20.85 -18.27 34.33
CA GLN A 126 20.87 -19.06 35.54
C GLN A 126 22.26 -19.73 35.62
N HIS A 127 22.89 -19.62 36.79
CA HIS A 127 23.53 -20.70 37.55
C HIS A 127 24.84 -20.28 38.25
N ASP A 128 24.74 -20.25 39.58
CA ASP A 128 25.62 -20.96 40.51
C ASP A 128 27.12 -20.87 40.29
N LEU A 129 27.77 -20.02 41.10
CA LEU A 129 29.07 -20.34 41.67
C LEU A 129 29.14 -19.86 43.13
N GLY A 130 29.22 -20.83 44.04
CA GLY A 130 29.99 -20.74 45.29
C GLY A 130 29.29 -20.19 46.51
#